data_AF-A0A9E2BCL0-F1
#
_entry.id   AF-A0A9E2BCL0-F1
#
_cell.length_a   1.000
_cell.length_b   1.000
_cell.length_c   1.000
_cell.angle_alpha   90.00
_cell.angle_beta   90.00
_cell.angle_gamma   90.00
#
_symmetry.space_group_name_H-M   'P 1'
#
loop_
_entity.id
_entity.type
_entity.pdbx_description
1 polymer ?
#
loop_
_entity_poly.entity_id
_entity_poly.type
_entity_poly.pdbx_seq_one_letter_code
_entity_poly.pdbx_strand_id
1 'polypeptide(L)' 'RHDNVRGVLWGHVHQETQQSIGGVEWMSTPSSCIQFKPYSREFAIGTETPGYRQLELYADGRITTRVHRVESF' A
#
# COMPACT_ATOMS: atom_id res chain seq x y z
N ARG A 1 -10.87 -21.05 8.20
CA ARG A 1 -9.46 -20.92 7.74
C ARG A 1 -9.49 -20.93 6.22
N HIS A 2 -8.82 -19.98 5.55
CA HIS A 2 -8.84 -19.85 4.09
C HIS A 2 -7.40 -19.92 3.56
N ASP A 3 -7.03 -21.05 2.97
CA ASP A 3 -5.64 -21.30 2.54
C ASP A 3 -5.34 -20.77 1.13
N ASN A 4 -6.35 -20.22 0.45
CA ASN A 4 -6.26 -19.62 -0.88
C ASN A 4 -6.05 -18.10 -0.88
N VAL A 5 -6.00 -17.46 0.29
CA VAL A 5 -5.66 -16.03 0.39
C VAL A 5 -4.17 -15.87 0.09
N ARG A 6 -3.85 -14.91 -0.79
CA ARG A 6 -2.46 -14.60 -1.20
C ARG A 6 -2.06 -13.16 -0.88
N GLY A 7 -3.02 -12.26 -0.71
CA GLY A 7 -2.75 -10.91 -0.26
C GLY A 7 -3.95 -10.20 0.36
N VAL A 8 -3.68 -9.20 1.18
CA VAL A 8 -4.62 -8.28 1.82
C VAL A 8 -4.18 -6.86 1.48
N LEU A 9 -5.11 -6.05 0.95
CA LEU A 9 -4.86 -4.65 0.60
C LEU A 9 -5.76 -3.71 1.38
N TRP A 10 -5.20 -2.58 1.81
CA TRP A 10 -5.98 -1.53 2.45
C TRP A 10 -5.45 -0.12 2.13
N GLY A 11 -6.34 0.86 2.30
CA GLY A 11 -6.04 2.29 2.26
C GLY A 11 -6.12 2.89 3.66
N HIS A 12 -6.84 4.01 3.81
CA HIS A 12 -7.09 4.73 5.07
C HIS A 12 -5.87 5.38 5.73
N VAL A 13 -4.75 4.67 5.80
CA VAL A 13 -3.54 5.11 6.51
C VAL A 13 -2.74 6.16 5.69
N HIS A 14 -2.79 6.08 4.36
CA HIS A 14 -2.05 6.95 3.41
C HIS A 14 -0.54 6.78 3.51
N GLN A 15 -0.08 5.59 3.87
CA GLN A 15 1.32 5.20 3.76
C GLN A 15 1.43 3.89 3.00
N GLU A 16 2.62 3.66 2.47
CA GLU A 16 3.02 2.37 1.92
C GLU A 16 3.49 1.46 3.04
N THR A 17 2.99 0.22 3.03
CA THR A 17 3.50 -0.88 3.84
C THR A 17 3.43 -2.11 2.95
N GLN A 18 4.43 -2.98 3.06
CA GLN A 18 4.47 -4.26 2.37
C GLN A 18 5.19 -5.28 3.24
N GLN A 19 4.47 -6.32 3.65
CA GLN A 19 4.97 -7.36 4.55
C GLN A 19 4.38 -8.71 4.18
N SER A 20 5.15 -9.78 4.36
CA SER A 20 4.64 -11.16 4.20
C SER A 20 4.41 -11.77 5.58
N ILE A 21 3.17 -12.13 5.90
CA ILE A 21 2.79 -12.74 7.18
C ILE A 21 2.03 -14.03 6.90
N GLY A 22 2.58 -15.16 7.33
CA GLY A 22 1.97 -16.47 7.12
C GLY A 22 1.81 -16.85 5.63
N GLY A 23 2.69 -16.35 4.75
CA GLY A 23 2.62 -16.57 3.30
C GLY A 23 1.56 -15.73 2.58
N VAL A 24 1.00 -14.71 3.24
CA VAL A 24 0.08 -13.73 2.66
C VAL A 24 0.77 -12.38 2.58
N GLU A 25 0.63 -11.68 1.46
CA GLU A 25 1.15 -10.32 1.28
C GLU A 25 0.20 -9.27 1.88
N TRP A 26 0.68 -8.48 2.83
CA TRP A 26 -0.06 -7.42 3.52
C TRP A 26 0.43 -6.07 3.02
N MET A 27 -0.44 -5.34 2.32
CA MET A 27 -0.08 -4.14 1.58
C MET A 27 -0.99 -2.95 1.88
N SER A 28 -0.44 -1.88 2.45
CA SER A 28 -1.11 -0.58 2.46
C SER A 28 -0.70 0.26 1.25
N THR A 29 -1.63 1.07 0.75
CA THR A 29 -1.46 1.89 -0.44
C THR A 29 -1.48 3.38 -0.07
N PRO A 30 -0.55 4.20 -0.59
CA PRO A 30 -0.62 5.66 -0.43
C PRO A 30 -1.90 6.22 -1.06
N SER A 31 -2.27 7.43 -0.66
CA SER A 31 -3.41 8.12 -1.27
C SER A 31 -3.04 8.73 -2.62
N SER A 32 -4.00 8.85 -3.52
CA SER A 32 -3.85 9.59 -4.78
C SER A 32 -3.88 11.12 -4.60
N CYS A 33 -3.87 11.61 -3.36
CA CYS A 33 -3.88 13.03 -3.01
C CYS A 33 -2.98 13.27 -1.79
N ILE A 34 -3.52 13.82 -0.69
CA ILE A 34 -2.77 14.13 0.52
C ILE A 34 -2.25 12.87 1.21
N GLN A 35 -1.04 12.94 1.76
CA GLN A 35 -0.51 11.90 2.65
C GLN A 35 -0.61 12.37 4.10
N PHE A 36 -0.86 11.45 5.02
CA PHE A 36 -0.79 11.75 6.44
C PHE A 36 0.63 11.59 6.96
N LYS A 37 1.03 12.46 7.89
CA LYS A 37 2.37 12.42 8.49
C LYS A 37 2.46 11.23 9.46
N PRO A 38 3.39 10.28 9.25
CA PRO A 38 3.51 9.11 10.09
C PRO A 38 3.90 9.50 11.52
N TYR A 39 3.48 8.68 12.49
CA TYR A 39 3.77 8.85 13.92
C TYR A 39 3.27 10.17 14.55
N SER A 40 2.28 10.80 13.93
CA SER A 40 1.67 12.03 14.46
C SER A 40 0.58 11.69 15.47
N ARG A 41 0.61 12.34 16.64
CA ARG A 41 -0.43 12.18 17.67
C ARG A 41 -1.73 12.91 17.32
N GLU A 42 -1.60 13.99 16.55
CA GLU A 42 -2.71 14.80 16.06
C GLU A 42 -2.74 14.74 14.53
N PHE A 43 -3.87 15.17 13.95
CA PHE A 43 -4.01 15.23 12.50
C PHE A 43 -2.90 16.10 11.89
N ALA A 44 -2.12 15.51 11.00
CA ALA A 44 -1.03 16.19 10.33
C ALA A 44 -0.85 15.67 8.90
N ILE A 45 -0.60 16.59 7.97
CA ILE A 45 -0.35 16.29 6.56
C ILE A 45 1.17 16.10 6.37
N GLY A 46 1.54 15.06 5.64
CA GLY A 46 2.93 14.76 5.25
C GLY A 46 3.36 15.52 3.99
N THR A 47 4.65 15.50 3.71
CA THR A 47 5.26 16.16 2.53
C THR A 47 5.38 15.24 1.31
N GLU A 48 5.08 13.96 1.50
CA GLU A 48 5.16 12.96 0.46
C GLU A 48 4.17 13.24 -0.67
N THR A 49 4.58 13.01 -1.92
CA THR A 49 3.72 13.22 -3.08
C THR A 49 2.60 12.18 -3.19
N PRO A 50 1.50 12.49 -3.90
CA PRO A 50 0.46 11.50 -4.24
C PRO A 50 1.05 10.23 -4.83
N GLY A 51 0.40 9.09 -4.56
CA GLY A 51 0.82 7.82 -5.13
C GLY A 51 -0.31 6.81 -5.30
N TYR A 52 0.00 5.75 -6.03
CA TYR A 52 -0.87 4.61 -6.25
C TYR A 52 -0.05 3.32 -6.25
N ARG A 53 -0.72 2.18 -6.05
CA ARG A 53 -0.09 0.85 -6.11
C ARG A 53 -0.55 0.13 -7.37
N GLN A 54 0.41 -0.31 -8.17
CA GLN A 54 0.18 -1.26 -9.25
C GLN A 54 0.32 -2.68 -8.70
N LEU A 55 -0.56 -3.57 -9.16
CA LEU A 55 -0.51 -5.00 -8.90
C LEU A 55 -0.43 -5.75 -10.23
N GLU A 56 0.41 -6.77 -10.27
CA GLU A 56 0.37 -7.78 -11.32
C GLU A 56 0.10 -9.13 -10.64
N LEU A 57 -0.96 -9.80 -11.10
CA LEU A 57 -1.45 -11.04 -10.53
C LEU A 57 -1.16 -12.18 -11.51
N TYR A 58 -0.48 -13.22 -11.02
CA TYR A 58 -0.09 -14.36 -11.84
C TYR A 58 -0.97 -15.58 -11.53
N ALA A 59 -1.07 -16.50 -12.50
CA ALA A 59 -1.89 -17.71 -12.39
C ALA A 59 -1.42 -18.68 -11.27
N ASP A 60 -0.16 -18.60 -10.87
CA ASP A 60 0.43 -19.37 -9.77
C ASP A 60 0.11 -18.76 -8.37
N GLY A 61 -0.63 -17.64 -8.33
CA GLY A 61 -0.98 -16.94 -7.11
C GLY A 61 0.08 -15.98 -6.61
N ARG A 62 1.18 -15.79 -7.34
CA ARG A 62 2.16 -14.74 -7.06
C ARG A 62 1.53 -13.37 -7.31
N ILE A 63 1.89 -12.41 -6.46
CA ILE A 63 1.54 -10.99 -6.60
C ILE A 63 2.86 -10.23 -6.71
N THR A 64 3.10 -9.55 -7.83
CA THR A 64 4.12 -8.49 -7.88
C THR A 64 3.43 -7.16 -7.73
N THR A 65 4.12 -6.21 -7.11
CA THR A 65 3.53 -4.93 -6.80
C THR A 65 4.59 -3.85 -6.75
N ARG A 66 4.19 -2.64 -7.15
CA ARG A 66 5.03 -1.45 -7.08
C ARG A 66 4.17 -0.25 -6.71
N VAL A 67 4.67 0.57 -5.78
CA VAL A 67 4.12 1.90 -5.56
C VAL A 67 4.74 2.88 -6.54
N HIS A 68 3.89 3.71 -7.13
CA HIS A 68 4.26 4.81 -8.00
C HIS A 68 3.86 6.11 -7.33
N ARG A 69 4.77 7.08 -7.33
CA ARG A 69 4.56 8.44 -6.81
C ARG A 69 4.56 9.40 -7.99
N VAL A 70 3.69 10.41 -7.94
CA VAL A 70 3.62 11.44 -8.98
C VAL A 70 4.62 12.53 -8.62
N GLU A 71 5.65 12.72 -9.45
CA GLU A 71 6.78 13.61 -9.13
C GLU A 71 6.56 15.08 -9.56
N SER A 72 5.53 15.38 -10.37
CA SER A 72 5.25 16.74 -10.84
C SER A 72 3.78 16.92 -11.27
N PHE A 73 3.28 18.15 -11.04
CA PHE A 73 2.06 18.71 -11.63
C PHE A 73 2.43 20.01 -12.35
#